data_AF-A0A535LMI8-F1
#
_entry.id   AF-A0A535LMI8-F1
#
_cell.length_a   1.000
_cell.length_b   1.000
_cell.length_c   1.000
_cell.angle_alpha   90.00
_cell.angle_beta   90.00
_cell.angle_gamma   90.00
#
_symmetry.space_group_name_H-M   'P 1'
#
loop_
_entity.id
_entity.type
_entity.pdbx_description
1 polymer ?
#
loop_
_entity_poly.entity_id
_entity_poly.type
_entity_poly.pdbx_seq_one_letter_code
_entity_poly.pdbx_strand_id
1 'polypeptide(L)'
;MAITAWSAGRLAGSGAPRLLFGRMYEDPEVEARCLPPGRVLTIASAGDMSFALAASGREVVAVDVNPAQVEYVRGRMAGSPWRAGQADRYLALATSALPAMGLTRRRLQRFFELDDPAIQVDAWRKLAGRRFRAAMAFAFGPALQLAYRGDLARALPPRFAAELSSRLERGFGIHSNRRNPLARALFGLPATPTPAQEIEVVEAEVLDYIRRQPAQSFDAFAFSNIADGAPAGFRDELMAAARGASRTGAIAVLRSLALPHRSADADRAATDRGLIWGGIEVVAVG
;
A
#
# COMPACT_ATOMS: atom_id res chain seq x y z
N MET A 1 -5.95 -12.79 21.02
CA MET A 1 -5.40 -11.84 20.02
C MET A 1 -4.96 -12.62 18.80
N ALA A 2 -5.48 -12.29 17.62
CA ALA A 2 -4.91 -12.76 16.37
C ALA A 2 -3.62 -11.97 16.12
N ILE A 3 -2.47 -12.56 16.44
CA ILE A 3 -1.15 -11.99 16.17
C ILE A 3 -0.94 -12.07 14.65
N THR A 4 -1.04 -10.94 13.96
CA THR A 4 -0.69 -10.86 12.53
C THR A 4 0.83 -10.80 12.36
N ALA A 5 1.34 -11.16 11.18
CA ALA A 5 2.78 -11.02 10.89
C ALA A 5 3.28 -9.57 11.09
N TRP A 6 2.38 -8.59 10.96
CA TRP A 6 2.62 -7.17 11.14
C TRP A 6 2.95 -6.79 12.60
N SER A 7 2.41 -7.50 13.60
CA SER A 7 2.65 -7.19 15.01
C SER A 7 4.10 -7.42 15.44
N ALA A 8 4.87 -8.17 14.67
CA ALA A 8 6.30 -8.31 14.89
C ALA A 8 7.09 -7.04 14.52
N GLY A 9 6.49 -6.09 13.80
CA GLY A 9 7.11 -4.83 13.39
C GLY A 9 8.35 -5.03 12.50
N ARG A 10 8.41 -6.14 11.76
CA ARG A 10 9.54 -6.54 10.91
C ARG A 10 9.08 -7.33 9.69
N LEU A 11 9.65 -6.99 8.53
CA LEU A 11 9.45 -7.78 7.30
C LEU A 11 10.27 -9.08 7.31
N ALA A 12 11.37 -9.12 8.08
CA ALA A 12 12.27 -10.27 8.21
C ALA A 12 13.02 -10.28 9.56
N GLY A 13 13.47 -11.48 9.98
CA GLY A 13 14.32 -11.68 11.17
C GLY A 13 13.62 -11.48 12.52
N SER A 14 14.41 -11.47 13.61
CA SER A 14 13.97 -11.28 15.00
C SER A 14 14.53 -10.00 15.62
N GLY A 15 13.95 -9.54 16.74
CA GLY A 15 14.40 -8.37 17.52
C GLY A 15 13.38 -7.23 17.57
N ALA A 16 13.78 -6.09 18.15
CA ALA A 16 12.89 -4.94 18.38
C ALA A 16 12.23 -4.41 17.09
N PRO A 17 10.98 -3.91 17.14
CA PRO A 17 10.29 -3.35 15.97
C PRO A 17 11.11 -2.28 15.24
N ARG A 18 10.95 -2.20 13.92
CA ARG A 18 11.64 -1.22 13.07
C ARG A 18 10.66 -0.55 12.12
N LEU A 19 11.04 0.62 11.62
CA LEU A 19 10.31 1.30 10.56
C LEU A 19 10.19 0.38 9.33
N LEU A 20 8.95 0.02 8.96
CA LEU A 20 8.70 -0.87 7.83
C LEU A 20 8.55 -0.09 6.53
N PHE A 21 7.75 0.98 6.57
CA PHE A 21 7.36 1.79 5.43
C PHE A 21 7.71 3.24 5.72
N GLY A 22 8.61 3.82 4.93
CA GLY A 22 8.86 5.25 4.88
C GLY A 22 7.86 5.97 3.97
N ARG A 23 7.29 5.25 2.99
CA ARG A 23 6.25 5.68 2.07
C ARG A 23 5.28 4.54 1.78
N MET A 24 4.01 4.87 1.57
CA MET A 24 3.04 3.95 0.96
C MET A 24 2.82 4.21 -0.54
N TYR A 25 2.56 3.15 -1.29
CA TYR A 25 2.31 3.17 -2.74
C TYR A 25 0.82 3.06 -3.02
N GLU A 26 0.07 4.08 -2.62
CA GLU A 26 -1.39 4.05 -2.52
C GLU A 26 -1.94 5.32 -3.10
N ASP A 27 -2.93 5.21 -3.97
CA ASP A 27 -3.59 6.37 -4.51
C ASP A 27 -4.77 6.80 -3.63
N PRO A 28 -4.63 7.87 -2.82
CA PRO A 28 -5.69 8.29 -1.91
C PRO A 28 -6.98 8.74 -2.61
N GLU A 29 -6.93 9.02 -3.93
CA GLU A 29 -8.14 9.33 -4.70
C GLU A 29 -9.09 8.13 -4.82
N VAL A 30 -8.60 6.89 -4.66
CA VAL A 30 -9.46 5.70 -4.67
C VAL A 30 -10.31 5.68 -3.39
N GLU A 31 -9.68 5.74 -2.22
CA GLU A 31 -10.36 5.79 -0.93
C GLU A 31 -11.24 7.03 -0.81
N ALA A 32 -10.74 8.21 -1.19
CA ALA A 32 -11.49 9.46 -1.07
C ALA A 32 -12.81 9.49 -1.86
N ARG A 33 -12.88 8.75 -2.98
CA ARG A 33 -14.10 8.59 -3.79
C ARG A 33 -15.10 7.60 -3.21
N CYS A 34 -14.64 6.62 -2.42
CA CYS A 34 -15.48 5.56 -1.87
C CYS A 34 -15.95 5.85 -0.44
N LEU A 35 -15.15 6.56 0.34
CA LEU A 35 -15.43 6.79 1.76
C LEU A 35 -16.35 8.00 1.94
N PRO A 36 -17.37 7.93 2.83
CA PRO A 36 -18.12 9.10 3.24
C PRO A 36 -17.21 10.16 3.90
N PRO A 37 -17.69 11.41 4.03
CA PRO A 37 -17.06 12.39 4.92
C PRO A 37 -17.20 11.94 6.40
N GLY A 38 -16.46 12.59 7.30
CA GLY A 38 -16.55 12.34 8.73
C GLY A 38 -15.30 11.68 9.31
N ARG A 39 -15.48 10.86 10.35
CA ARG A 39 -14.41 10.25 11.13
C ARG A 39 -13.97 8.93 10.53
N VAL A 40 -12.69 8.83 10.17
CA VAL A 40 -12.11 7.69 9.45
C VAL A 40 -11.00 7.04 10.26
N LEU A 41 -11.08 5.72 10.42
CA LEU A 41 -9.98 4.92 10.95
C LEU A 41 -9.08 4.42 9.80
N THR A 42 -7.78 4.60 9.94
CA THR A 42 -6.77 4.18 8.96
C THR A 42 -5.68 3.37 9.64
N ILE A 43 -4.95 2.53 8.89
CA ILE A 43 -3.70 1.96 9.36
C ILE A 43 -2.58 2.98 9.15
N ALA A 44 -1.84 3.34 10.21
CA ALA A 44 -0.92 4.47 10.14
C ALA A 44 0.17 4.28 9.09
N SER A 45 0.85 3.12 9.06
CA SER A 45 1.91 2.84 8.09
C SER A 45 2.91 4.02 8.01
N ALA A 46 3.20 4.54 6.80
CA ALA A 46 4.04 5.72 6.61
C ALA A 46 3.29 7.07 6.76
N GLY A 47 1.98 7.03 7.02
CA GLY A 47 1.08 8.18 7.17
C GLY A 47 0.50 8.72 5.86
N ASP A 48 0.94 8.27 4.68
CA ASP A 48 0.53 8.86 3.39
C ASP A 48 -1.00 8.87 3.17
N MET A 49 -1.67 7.74 3.38
CA MET A 49 -3.14 7.66 3.25
C MET A 49 -3.85 8.50 4.32
N SER A 50 -3.41 8.40 5.58
CA SER A 50 -3.99 9.14 6.70
C SER A 50 -3.89 10.64 6.49
N PHE A 51 -2.73 11.14 6.06
CA PHE A 51 -2.53 12.55 5.75
C PHE A 51 -3.34 13.01 4.54
N ALA A 52 -3.41 12.21 3.47
CA ALA A 52 -4.20 12.57 2.30
C ALA A 52 -5.70 12.65 2.62
N LEU A 53 -6.24 11.72 3.41
CA LEU A 53 -7.62 11.77 3.86
C LEU A 53 -7.88 12.95 4.81
N ALA A 54 -6.96 13.25 5.72
CA ALA A 54 -7.08 14.44 6.58
C ALA A 54 -7.07 15.74 5.78
N ALA A 55 -6.19 15.85 4.77
CA ALA A 55 -6.12 16.99 3.86
C ALA A 55 -7.43 17.19 3.06
N SER A 56 -8.23 16.14 2.90
CA SER A 56 -9.56 16.21 2.28
C SER A 56 -10.68 16.65 3.24
N GLY A 57 -10.34 17.05 4.47
CA GLY A 57 -11.29 17.54 5.49
C GLY A 57 -11.91 16.45 6.36
N ARG A 58 -11.36 15.24 6.37
CA ARG A 58 -11.83 14.13 7.21
C ARG A 58 -11.12 14.15 8.57
N GLU A 59 -11.84 13.75 9.62
CA GLU A 59 -11.24 13.52 10.94
C GLU A 59 -10.57 12.15 10.93
N VAL A 60 -9.24 12.09 11.02
CA VAL A 60 -8.50 10.83 10.84
C VAL A 60 -7.91 10.33 12.15
N VAL A 61 -8.20 9.07 12.46
CA VAL A 61 -7.48 8.28 13.44
C VAL A 61 -6.62 7.26 12.70
N ALA A 62 -5.31 7.31 12.94
CA ALA A 62 -4.34 6.38 12.39
C ALA A 62 -3.86 5.42 13.49
N VAL A 63 -4.12 4.13 13.32
CA VAL A 63 -3.74 3.08 14.27
C VAL A 63 -2.63 2.23 13.68
N ASP A 64 -1.60 1.92 14.46
CA ASP A 64 -0.60 0.94 14.07
C ASP A 64 -0.11 0.16 15.29
N VAL A 65 0.12 -1.13 15.10
CA VAL A 65 0.64 -2.03 16.14
C VAL A 65 2.16 -1.90 16.26
N ASN A 66 2.84 -1.36 15.24
CA ASN A 66 4.28 -1.18 15.24
C ASN A 66 4.64 0.18 15.84
N PRO A 67 5.27 0.24 17.04
CA PRO A 67 5.64 1.50 17.68
C PRO A 67 6.57 2.37 16.82
N ALA A 68 7.43 1.75 15.99
CA ALA A 68 8.34 2.49 15.12
C ALA A 68 7.61 3.23 13.98
N GLN A 69 6.44 2.73 13.55
CA GLN A 69 5.58 3.44 12.59
C GLN A 69 4.86 4.61 13.26
N VAL A 70 4.32 4.37 14.46
CA VAL A 70 3.66 5.42 15.26
C VAL A 70 4.62 6.58 15.55
N GLU A 71 5.82 6.28 16.02
CA GLU A 71 6.87 7.28 16.26
C GLU A 71 7.22 8.04 14.97
N TYR A 72 7.33 7.33 13.84
CA TYR A 72 7.63 7.94 12.55
C TYR A 72 6.54 8.91 12.11
N VAL A 73 5.27 8.51 12.15
CA VAL A 73 4.14 9.37 11.75
C VAL A 73 4.04 10.61 12.65
N ARG A 74 4.16 10.44 13.98
CA ARG A 74 4.22 11.57 14.92
C ARG A 74 5.39 12.50 14.63
N GLY A 75 6.57 11.94 14.34
CA GLY A 75 7.74 12.70 13.93
C GLY A 75 7.51 13.53 12.67
N ARG A 76 6.85 12.96 11.65
CA ARG A 76 6.49 13.66 10.41
C ARG A 76 5.53 14.83 10.67
N MET A 77 4.54 14.65 11.55
CA MET A 77 3.65 15.73 11.99
C MET A 77 4.43 16.86 12.68
N ALA A 78 5.46 16.52 13.44
CA ALA A 78 6.37 17.47 14.09
C ALA A 78 7.45 18.04 13.14
N GLY A 79 7.37 17.78 11.82
CA GLY A 79 8.31 18.33 10.83
C GLY A 79 9.60 17.53 10.64
N SER A 80 9.69 16.32 11.20
CA SER A 80 10.85 15.44 10.94
C SER A 80 10.93 15.06 9.47
N PRO A 81 12.15 14.92 8.90
CA PRO A 81 12.32 14.54 7.51
C PRO A 81 11.85 13.10 7.26
N TRP A 82 11.56 12.81 5.99
CA TRP A 82 11.28 11.45 5.53
C TRP A 82 12.43 10.49 5.87
N ARG A 83 12.09 9.25 6.24
CA ARG A 83 13.06 8.20 6.56
C ARG A 83 12.73 6.92 5.81
N ALA A 84 13.76 6.26 5.26
CA ALA A 84 13.60 4.97 4.61
C ALA A 84 13.32 3.86 5.64
N GLY A 85 12.18 3.18 5.47
CA GLY A 85 11.84 1.94 6.13
C GLY A 85 12.50 0.72 5.48
N GLN A 86 12.18 -0.47 5.98
CA GLN A 86 12.69 -1.73 5.42
C GLN A 86 12.22 -1.96 3.98
N ALA A 87 10.94 -1.72 3.69
CA ALA A 87 10.39 -1.86 2.34
C ALA A 87 11.08 -0.93 1.33
N ASP A 88 11.33 0.32 1.71
CA ASP A 88 12.02 1.30 0.85
C ASP A 88 13.45 0.86 0.54
N ARG A 89 14.13 0.23 1.48
CA ARG A 89 15.50 -0.30 1.27
C ARG A 89 15.52 -1.50 0.34
N TYR A 90 14.55 -2.40 0.47
CA TYR A 90 14.39 -3.51 -0.49
C TYR A 90 14.08 -2.98 -1.88
N LEU A 91 13.21 -1.98 -1.99
CA LEU A 91 12.92 -1.33 -3.26
C LEU A 91 14.14 -0.60 -3.83
N ALA A 92 14.92 0.10 -3.00
CA ALA A 92 16.16 0.76 -3.42
C ALA A 92 17.18 -0.27 -3.96
N LEU A 93 17.31 -1.42 -3.29
CA LEU A 93 18.16 -2.51 -3.77
C LEU A 93 17.65 -3.06 -5.11
N ALA A 94 16.36 -3.36 -5.21
CA ALA A 94 15.74 -3.85 -6.45
C ALA A 94 15.90 -2.86 -7.61
N THR A 95 15.71 -1.57 -7.33
CA THR A 95 15.82 -0.50 -8.34
C THR A 95 17.27 -0.25 -8.75
N SER A 96 18.26 -0.49 -7.87
CA SER A 96 19.68 -0.39 -8.22
C SER A 96 20.13 -1.44 -9.26
N ALA A 97 19.38 -2.55 -9.38
CA ALA A 97 19.62 -3.58 -10.40
C ALA A 97 18.99 -3.25 -11.78
N LEU A 98 18.10 -2.25 -11.87
CA LEU A 98 17.41 -1.87 -13.11
C LEU A 98 18.35 -1.58 -14.31
N PRO A 99 19.48 -0.87 -14.14
CA PRO A 99 20.40 -0.61 -15.25
C PRO A 99 20.94 -1.89 -15.91
N ALA A 100 21.23 -2.94 -15.13
CA ALA A 100 21.70 -4.23 -15.66
C ALA A 100 20.64 -4.93 -16.54
N MET A 101 19.37 -4.60 -16.35
CA MET A 101 18.25 -5.07 -17.16
C MET A 101 17.96 -4.19 -18.39
N GLY A 102 18.74 -3.14 -18.61
CA GLY A 102 18.55 -2.18 -19.69
C GLY A 102 17.60 -1.01 -19.35
N LEU A 103 17.17 -0.93 -18.09
CA LEU A 103 16.31 0.13 -17.54
C LEU A 103 17.19 1.17 -16.83
N THR A 104 18.01 1.89 -17.59
CA THR A 104 18.86 2.95 -17.03
C THR A 104 18.01 4.12 -16.53
N ARG A 105 18.54 4.90 -15.58
CA ARG A 105 17.86 6.12 -15.07
C ARG A 105 17.41 7.06 -16.18
N ARG A 106 18.22 7.26 -17.22
CA ARG A 106 17.89 8.09 -18.39
C ARG A 106 16.71 7.54 -19.18
N ARG A 107 16.64 6.21 -19.37
CA ARG A 107 15.53 5.55 -20.06
C ARG A 107 14.24 5.63 -19.25
N LEU A 108 14.33 5.37 -17.95
CA LEU A 108 13.20 5.50 -17.03
C LEU A 108 12.67 6.94 -16.98
N GLN A 109 13.55 7.94 -16.86
CA GLN A 109 13.15 9.34 -16.91
C GLN A 109 12.38 9.66 -18.20
N ARG A 110 12.93 9.29 -19.37
CA ARG A 110 12.23 9.49 -20.66
C ARG A 110 10.88 8.79 -20.71
N PHE A 111 10.81 7.55 -20.22
CA PHE A 111 9.55 6.80 -20.15
C PHE A 111 8.53 7.51 -19.25
N PHE A 112 8.99 8.06 -18.12
CA PHE A 112 8.12 8.74 -17.16
C PHE A 112 7.76 10.18 -17.54
N GLU A 113 8.32 10.71 -18.63
CA GLU A 113 7.88 11.99 -19.25
C GLU A 113 6.76 11.79 -20.29
N LEU A 114 6.43 10.55 -20.65
CA LEU A 114 5.30 10.26 -21.54
C LEU A 114 3.97 10.60 -20.86
N ASP A 115 3.00 11.04 -21.66
CA ASP A 115 1.66 11.43 -21.19
C ASP A 115 0.54 10.60 -21.84
N ASP A 116 0.80 10.03 -23.02
CA ASP A 116 -0.16 9.24 -23.80
C ASP A 116 -0.06 7.74 -23.44
N PRO A 117 -1.12 7.13 -22.86
CA PRO A 117 -1.13 5.73 -22.47
C PRO A 117 -0.85 4.74 -23.62
N ALA A 118 -1.28 5.03 -24.85
CA ALA A 118 -1.03 4.12 -25.98
C ALA A 118 0.47 4.05 -26.31
N ILE A 119 1.14 5.22 -26.33
CA ILE A 119 2.59 5.32 -26.54
C ILE A 119 3.35 4.72 -25.36
N GLN A 120 2.87 4.93 -24.14
CA GLN A 120 3.45 4.37 -22.91
C GLN A 120 3.47 2.85 -22.93
N VAL A 121 2.36 2.20 -23.30
CA VAL A 121 2.29 0.73 -23.33
C VAL A 121 3.27 0.16 -24.36
N ASP A 122 3.35 0.75 -25.56
CA ASP A 122 4.34 0.32 -26.56
C ASP A 122 5.79 0.53 -26.09
N ALA A 123 6.08 1.68 -25.49
CA ALA A 123 7.39 1.97 -24.90
C ALA A 123 7.72 1.00 -23.74
N TRP A 124 6.75 0.70 -22.88
CA TRP A 124 6.90 -0.22 -21.77
C TRP A 124 7.21 -1.63 -22.26
N ARG A 125 6.49 -2.15 -23.27
CA ARG A 125 6.75 -3.48 -23.84
C ARG A 125 8.17 -3.60 -24.42
N LYS A 126 8.71 -2.51 -24.97
CA LYS A 126 10.11 -2.44 -25.45
C LYS A 126 11.12 -2.41 -24.29
N LEU A 127 10.78 -1.73 -23.19
CA LEU A 127 11.61 -1.61 -21.99
C LEU A 127 11.59 -2.90 -21.12
N ALA A 128 10.42 -3.51 -20.95
CA ALA A 128 10.16 -4.74 -20.23
C ALA A 128 10.53 -5.99 -21.06
N GLY A 129 11.76 -5.99 -21.57
CA GLY A 129 12.31 -7.07 -22.38
C GLY A 129 12.45 -8.40 -21.61
N ARG A 130 13.04 -9.41 -22.27
CA ARG A 130 13.23 -10.76 -21.68
C ARG A 130 14.03 -10.71 -20.36
N ARG A 131 15.05 -9.85 -20.28
CA ARG A 131 15.90 -9.67 -19.09
C ARG A 131 15.11 -9.17 -17.89
N PHE A 132 14.28 -8.15 -18.09
CA PHE A 132 13.40 -7.61 -17.04
C PHE A 132 12.42 -8.68 -16.54
N ARG A 133 11.74 -9.37 -17.46
CA ARG A 133 10.79 -10.43 -17.09
C ARG A 133 11.45 -11.60 -16.33
N ALA A 134 12.64 -12.02 -16.75
CA ALA A 134 13.41 -13.06 -16.06
C ALA A 134 13.82 -12.61 -14.64
N ALA A 135 14.28 -11.37 -14.50
CA ALA A 135 14.64 -10.83 -13.20
C ALA A 135 13.44 -10.65 -12.26
N MET A 136 12.28 -10.22 -12.78
CA MET A 136 11.03 -10.17 -12.00
C MET A 136 10.63 -11.57 -11.51
N ALA A 137 10.72 -12.58 -12.37
CA ALA A 137 10.43 -13.96 -12.00
C ALA A 137 11.38 -14.49 -10.90
N PHE A 138 12.66 -14.10 -10.95
CA PHE A 138 13.63 -14.45 -9.91
C PHE A 138 13.39 -13.69 -8.60
N ALA A 139 13.21 -12.37 -8.66
CA ALA A 139 13.03 -11.51 -7.50
C ALA A 139 11.76 -11.85 -6.71
N PHE A 140 10.65 -12.10 -7.41
CA PHE A 140 9.35 -12.42 -6.81
C PHE A 140 9.03 -13.93 -6.77
N GLY A 141 10.03 -14.78 -7.05
CA GLY A 141 9.97 -16.23 -6.86
C GLY A 141 10.82 -16.64 -5.63
N PRO A 142 12.00 -17.26 -5.84
CA PRO A 142 12.82 -17.80 -4.74
C PRO A 142 13.36 -16.73 -3.78
N ALA A 143 13.69 -15.52 -4.25
CA ALA A 143 14.31 -14.49 -3.40
C ALA A 143 13.32 -13.90 -2.38
N LEU A 144 12.04 -13.76 -2.76
CA LEU A 144 11.00 -13.23 -1.89
C LEU A 144 10.65 -14.18 -0.74
N GLN A 145 10.65 -15.49 -1.01
CA GLN A 145 10.46 -16.52 0.02
C GLN A 145 11.60 -16.58 1.03
N LEU A 146 12.80 -16.13 0.66
CA LEU A 146 13.97 -16.08 1.54
C LEU A 146 14.08 -14.76 2.31
N ALA A 147 13.54 -13.66 1.76
CA ALA A 147 13.71 -12.30 2.29
C ALA A 147 12.55 -11.81 3.17
N TYR A 148 11.36 -12.40 3.08
CA TYR A 148 10.19 -12.03 3.88
C TYR A 148 9.83 -13.11 4.90
N ARG A 149 9.20 -12.73 6.01
CA ARG A 149 8.52 -13.71 6.89
C ARG A 149 7.55 -14.54 6.05
N GLY A 150 7.55 -15.85 6.26
CA GLY A 150 6.81 -16.80 5.42
C GLY A 150 5.31 -16.48 5.30
N ASP A 151 4.70 -15.90 6.32
CA ASP A 151 3.28 -15.54 6.33
C ASP A 151 2.95 -14.41 5.34
N LEU A 152 3.84 -13.40 5.24
CA LEU A 152 3.71 -12.32 4.25
C LEU A 152 3.98 -12.83 2.83
N ALA A 153 4.93 -13.76 2.67
CA ALA A 153 5.20 -14.38 1.38
C ALA A 153 4.02 -15.24 0.90
N ARG A 154 3.29 -15.90 1.80
CA ARG A 154 2.08 -16.70 1.49
C ARG A 154 0.89 -15.85 1.07
N ALA A 155 0.85 -14.57 1.42
CA ALA A 155 -0.20 -13.65 1.00
C ALA A 155 -0.18 -13.34 -0.50
N LEU A 156 0.96 -13.59 -1.16
CA LEU A 156 1.17 -13.18 -2.53
C LEU A 156 0.57 -14.20 -3.52
N PRO A 157 0.00 -13.72 -4.64
CA PRO A 157 -0.55 -14.57 -5.67
C PRO A 157 0.44 -15.64 -6.18
N PRO A 158 -0.06 -16.83 -6.56
CA PRO A 158 0.70 -17.72 -7.44
C PRO A 158 1.15 -16.95 -8.69
N ARG A 159 2.42 -17.10 -9.08
CA ARG A 159 3.02 -16.36 -10.22
C ARG A 159 2.97 -14.83 -10.05
N PHE A 160 3.15 -14.33 -8.83
CA PHE A 160 3.12 -12.90 -8.50
C PHE A 160 3.94 -12.02 -9.46
N ALA A 161 5.10 -12.48 -9.94
CA ALA A 161 5.90 -11.74 -10.93
C ALA A 161 5.14 -11.44 -12.24
N ALA A 162 4.38 -12.40 -12.75
CA ALA A 162 3.58 -12.25 -13.97
C ALA A 162 2.39 -11.33 -13.72
N GLU A 163 1.75 -11.48 -12.56
CA GLU A 163 0.62 -10.63 -12.17
C GLU A 163 1.07 -9.17 -11.98
N LEU A 164 2.17 -8.93 -11.27
CA LEU A 164 2.76 -7.59 -11.11
C LEU A 164 3.17 -6.99 -12.46
N SER A 165 3.75 -7.78 -13.37
CA SER A 165 4.05 -7.31 -14.73
C SER A 165 2.79 -6.89 -15.48
N SER A 166 1.70 -7.64 -15.33
CA SER A 166 0.40 -7.33 -15.92
C SER A 166 -0.22 -6.07 -15.30
N ARG A 167 -0.13 -5.90 -13.97
CA ARG A 167 -0.59 -4.69 -13.27
C ARG A 167 0.15 -3.45 -13.74
N LEU A 168 1.47 -3.52 -13.88
CA LEU A 168 2.30 -2.42 -14.40
C LEU A 168 1.86 -2.02 -15.82
N GLU A 169 1.75 -2.99 -16.74
CA GLU A 169 1.35 -2.71 -18.12
C GLU A 169 -0.06 -2.12 -18.20
N ARG A 170 -1.03 -2.68 -17.47
CA ARG A 170 -2.39 -2.11 -17.37
C ARG A 170 -2.36 -0.68 -16.83
N GLY A 171 -1.61 -0.44 -15.75
CA GLY A 171 -1.45 0.87 -15.14
C GLY A 171 -0.90 1.92 -16.10
N PHE A 172 0.12 1.56 -16.88
CA PHE A 172 0.68 2.43 -17.93
C PHE A 172 -0.29 2.66 -19.10
N GLY A 173 -1.28 1.80 -19.28
CA GLY A 173 -2.37 1.97 -20.24
C GLY A 173 -3.54 2.82 -19.74
N ILE A 174 -3.59 3.14 -18.44
CA ILE A 174 -4.67 3.90 -17.81
C ILE A 174 -4.19 5.28 -17.37
N HIS A 175 -3.01 5.37 -16.75
CA HIS A 175 -2.51 6.58 -16.14
C HIS A 175 -1.40 7.21 -16.97
N SER A 176 -1.44 8.54 -17.12
CA SER A 176 -0.28 9.30 -17.59
C SER A 176 0.91 9.07 -16.66
N ASN A 177 2.03 8.67 -17.24
CA ASN A 177 3.28 8.48 -16.52
C ASN A 177 3.78 9.81 -15.93
N ARG A 178 3.68 10.90 -16.70
CA ARG A 178 4.09 12.24 -16.31
C ARG A 178 3.37 12.73 -15.06
N ARG A 179 2.12 12.29 -14.85
CA ARG A 179 1.27 12.66 -13.72
C ARG A 179 1.17 11.59 -12.63
N ASN A 180 1.95 10.52 -12.72
CA ASN A 180 1.93 9.43 -11.74
C ASN A 180 3.22 9.42 -10.88
N PRO A 181 3.26 10.17 -9.76
CA PRO A 181 4.44 10.22 -8.90
C PRO A 181 4.69 8.89 -8.17
N LEU A 182 3.65 8.08 -7.93
CA LEU A 182 3.77 6.78 -7.26
C LEU A 182 4.50 5.76 -8.14
N ALA A 183 4.13 5.68 -9.43
CA ALA A 183 4.83 4.85 -10.38
C ALA A 183 6.29 5.29 -10.56
N ARG A 184 6.58 6.60 -10.59
CA ARG A 184 7.96 7.11 -10.63
C ARG A 184 8.76 6.65 -9.41
N ALA A 185 8.19 6.79 -8.22
CA ALA A 185 8.80 6.34 -6.97
C ALA A 185 9.05 4.82 -6.95
N LEU A 186 8.16 4.03 -7.57
CA LEU A 186 8.27 2.56 -7.62
C LEU A 186 9.52 2.13 -8.39
N PHE A 187 9.97 2.92 -9.36
CA PHE A 187 11.19 2.69 -10.13
C PHE A 187 12.41 3.46 -9.59
N GLY A 188 12.35 3.93 -8.34
CA GLY A 188 13.46 4.59 -7.66
C GLY A 188 13.75 6.01 -8.16
N LEU A 189 12.82 6.63 -8.88
CA LEU A 189 12.92 8.05 -9.23
C LEU A 189 12.44 8.93 -8.06
N PRO A 190 12.96 10.16 -7.93
CA PRO A 190 12.52 11.07 -6.88
C PRO A 190 11.00 11.34 -6.96
N ALA A 191 10.35 11.31 -5.81
CA ALA A 191 8.95 11.70 -5.65
C ALA A 191 8.78 12.50 -4.37
N THR A 192 7.93 13.52 -4.42
CA THR A 192 7.60 14.33 -3.25
C THR A 192 6.88 13.46 -2.21
N PRO A 193 7.28 13.51 -0.93
CA PRO A 193 6.52 12.87 0.15
C PRO A 193 5.15 13.53 0.31
N THR A 194 4.15 12.77 0.75
CA THR A 194 2.83 13.32 1.10
C THR A 194 3.01 14.33 2.24
N PRO A 195 2.53 15.59 2.12
CA PRO A 195 2.61 16.55 3.22
C PRO A 195 1.93 16.02 4.48
N ALA A 196 2.56 16.17 5.64
CA ALA A 196 1.95 15.76 6.91
C ALA A 196 0.73 16.63 7.22
N GLN A 197 -0.26 16.04 7.89
CA GLN A 197 -1.45 16.70 8.40
C GLN A 197 -1.60 16.39 9.90
N GLU A 198 -2.34 17.23 10.62
CA GLU A 198 -2.73 16.91 11.99
C GLU A 198 -3.76 15.77 11.99
N ILE A 199 -3.41 14.66 12.64
CA ILE A 199 -4.26 13.46 12.78
C ILE A 199 -4.07 12.86 14.18
N GLU A 200 -5.04 12.08 14.65
CA GLU A 200 -4.87 11.28 15.86
C GLU A 200 -4.03 10.04 15.51
N VAL A 201 -2.93 9.77 16.24
CA VAL A 201 -2.10 8.57 16.02
C VAL A 201 -2.05 7.72 17.28
N VAL A 202 -2.52 6.48 17.17
CA VAL A 202 -2.65 5.54 18.27
C VAL A 202 -1.79 4.30 18.05
N GLU A 203 -0.99 3.96 19.06
CA GLU A 203 -0.29 2.68 19.12
C GLU A 203 -1.22 1.62 19.70
N ALA A 204 -1.77 0.77 18.83
CA ALA A 204 -2.64 -0.32 19.23
C ALA A 204 -2.73 -1.40 18.14
N GLU A 205 -3.10 -2.60 18.55
CA GLU A 205 -3.63 -3.60 17.61
C GLU A 205 -5.02 -3.13 17.14
N VAL A 206 -5.30 -3.22 15.83
CA VAL A 206 -6.46 -2.57 15.21
C VAL A 206 -7.79 -3.17 15.68
N LEU A 207 -7.89 -4.50 15.81
CA LEU A 207 -9.13 -5.15 16.27
C LEU A 207 -9.40 -4.75 17.70
N ASP A 208 -8.38 -4.79 18.55
CA ASP A 208 -8.50 -4.41 19.95
C ASP A 208 -8.82 -2.91 20.11
N TYR A 209 -8.30 -2.05 19.24
CA TYR A 209 -8.68 -0.64 19.21
C TYR A 209 -10.16 -0.45 18.83
N ILE A 210 -10.60 -1.05 17.70
CA ILE A 210 -11.97 -0.91 17.20
C ILE A 210 -12.98 -1.47 18.23
N ARG A 211 -12.72 -2.64 18.80
CA ARG A 211 -13.60 -3.30 19.79
C ARG A 211 -13.79 -2.49 21.07
N ARG A 212 -12.87 -1.57 21.38
CA ARG A 212 -12.97 -0.67 22.54
C ARG A 212 -13.69 0.63 22.25
N GLN A 213 -13.99 0.93 20.98
CA GLN A 213 -14.72 2.14 20.63
C GLN A 213 -16.21 1.95 20.90
N PRO A 214 -16.92 3.01 21.33
CA PRO A 214 -18.37 3.00 21.36
C PRO A 214 -18.98 2.67 20.00
N ALA A 215 -20.22 2.18 19.99
CA ALA A 215 -21.00 2.12 18.76
C ALA A 215 -21.11 3.52 18.13
N GLN A 216 -21.25 3.59 16.81
CA GLN A 216 -21.38 4.86 16.08
C GLN A 216 -20.17 5.79 16.23
N SER A 217 -18.95 5.24 16.28
CA SER A 217 -17.71 6.02 16.38
C SER A 217 -17.14 6.46 15.04
N PHE A 218 -17.31 5.66 13.98
CA PHE A 218 -16.68 5.93 12.68
C PHE A 218 -17.67 5.96 11.52
N ASP A 219 -17.42 6.88 10.59
CA ASP A 219 -18.09 6.94 9.28
C ASP A 219 -17.36 6.07 8.25
N ALA A 220 -16.06 5.80 8.45
CA ALA A 220 -15.29 5.04 7.48
C ALA A 220 -14.06 4.33 8.04
N PHE A 221 -13.58 3.35 7.27
CA PHE A 221 -12.35 2.61 7.55
C PHE A 221 -11.52 2.44 6.27
N ALA A 222 -10.22 2.70 6.34
CA ALA A 222 -9.26 2.42 5.28
C ALA A 222 -8.19 1.43 5.78
N PHE A 223 -8.37 0.16 5.41
CA PHE A 223 -7.52 -0.95 5.81
C PHE A 223 -6.55 -1.32 4.68
N SER A 224 -5.36 -0.75 4.73
CA SER A 224 -4.29 -1.11 3.80
C SER A 224 -3.55 -2.36 4.27
N ASN A 225 -3.50 -3.39 3.41
CA ASN A 225 -2.64 -4.58 3.46
C ASN A 225 -2.59 -5.38 4.77
N ILE A 226 -3.47 -5.08 5.73
CA ILE A 226 -3.46 -5.67 7.07
C ILE A 226 -3.96 -7.12 7.07
N ALA A 227 -4.82 -7.48 6.11
CA ALA A 227 -5.25 -8.85 5.90
C ALA A 227 -4.21 -9.70 5.15
N ASP A 228 -3.20 -9.08 4.52
CA ASP A 228 -2.16 -9.80 3.79
C ASP A 228 -1.27 -10.56 4.79
N GLY A 229 -1.30 -11.89 4.72
CA GLY A 229 -0.53 -12.77 5.60
C GLY A 229 -1.13 -12.93 6.99
N ALA A 230 -2.37 -12.46 7.19
CA ALA A 230 -3.11 -12.67 8.42
C ALA A 230 -3.67 -14.11 8.53
N PRO A 231 -3.96 -14.59 9.74
CA PRO A 231 -4.62 -15.88 9.93
C PRO A 231 -5.99 -15.96 9.23
N ALA A 232 -6.43 -17.18 8.91
CA ALA A 232 -7.78 -17.41 8.40
C ALA A 232 -8.83 -16.83 9.36
N GLY A 233 -9.88 -16.19 8.82
CA GLY A 233 -10.93 -15.54 9.60
C GLY A 233 -10.61 -14.12 10.06
N PHE A 234 -9.35 -13.65 9.98
CA PHE A 234 -8.98 -12.29 10.42
C PHE A 234 -9.78 -11.19 9.70
N ARG A 235 -10.00 -11.33 8.38
CA ARG A 235 -10.83 -10.39 7.62
C ARG A 235 -12.25 -10.32 8.17
N ASP A 236 -12.85 -11.46 8.49
CA ASP A 236 -14.24 -11.51 8.97
C ASP A 236 -14.35 -10.91 10.38
N GLU A 237 -13.37 -11.16 11.24
CA GLU A 237 -13.26 -10.49 12.54
C GLU A 237 -13.10 -8.97 12.40
N LEU A 238 -12.29 -8.52 11.45
CA LEU A 238 -12.07 -7.10 11.17
C LEU A 238 -13.35 -6.42 10.70
N MET A 239 -14.10 -7.06 9.80
CA MET A 239 -15.40 -6.55 9.34
C MET A 239 -16.45 -6.57 10.45
N ALA A 240 -16.48 -7.60 11.30
CA ALA A 240 -17.39 -7.66 12.44
C ALA A 240 -17.09 -6.55 13.46
N ALA A 241 -15.81 -6.30 13.77
CA ALA A 241 -15.40 -5.20 14.64
C ALA A 241 -15.77 -3.84 14.04
N ALA A 242 -15.46 -3.62 12.76
CA ALA A 242 -15.82 -2.38 12.06
C ALA A 242 -17.32 -2.10 12.12
N ARG A 243 -18.16 -3.12 11.87
CA ARG A 243 -19.63 -3.00 12.00
C ARG A 243 -20.08 -2.58 13.39
N GLY A 244 -19.47 -3.15 14.43
CA GLY A 244 -19.80 -2.81 15.82
C GLY A 244 -19.52 -1.33 16.18
N ALA A 245 -18.55 -0.69 15.52
CA ALA A 245 -18.16 0.70 15.77
C ALA A 245 -18.70 1.69 14.73
N SER A 246 -19.45 1.22 13.73
CA SER A 246 -19.88 2.02 12.58
C SER A 246 -21.09 2.93 12.88
N ARG A 247 -21.08 4.12 12.29
CA ARG A 247 -22.27 4.96 12.11
C ARG A 247 -23.09 4.43 10.92
N THR A 248 -24.36 4.83 10.85
CA THR A 248 -25.22 4.44 9.73
C THR A 248 -24.63 4.87 8.39
N GLY A 249 -24.54 3.94 7.44
CA GLY A 249 -23.98 4.21 6.11
C GLY A 249 -22.44 4.19 6.06
N ALA A 250 -21.77 3.72 7.11
CA ALA A 250 -20.31 3.65 7.13
C ALA A 250 -19.75 2.66 6.09
N ILE A 251 -18.57 3.01 5.54
CA ILE A 251 -17.89 2.23 4.49
C ILE A 251 -16.49 1.82 4.94
N ALA A 252 -16.14 0.55 4.70
CA ALA A 252 -14.77 0.05 4.81
C ALA A 252 -14.17 -0.18 3.43
N VAL A 253 -12.94 0.32 3.22
CA VAL A 253 -12.10 0.01 2.06
C VAL A 253 -10.96 -0.89 2.51
N LEU A 254 -10.78 -2.02 1.84
CA LEU A 254 -9.67 -2.94 2.09
C LEU A 254 -8.80 -3.05 0.85
N ARG A 255 -7.48 -2.94 1.04
CA ARG A 255 -6.50 -3.09 -0.03
C ARG A 255 -5.60 -4.28 0.22
N SER A 256 -5.33 -5.04 -0.84
CA SER A 256 -4.53 -6.26 -0.77
C SER A 256 -3.61 -6.41 -1.99
N LEU A 257 -2.43 -6.97 -1.75
CA LEU A 257 -1.51 -7.41 -2.80
C LEU A 257 -1.99 -8.73 -3.45
N ALA A 258 -2.83 -9.49 -2.74
CA ALA A 258 -3.38 -10.77 -3.17
C ALA A 258 -4.31 -10.62 -4.39
N LEU A 259 -4.77 -11.75 -4.94
CA LEU A 259 -5.75 -11.72 -6.01
C LEU A 259 -7.09 -11.16 -5.50
N PRO A 260 -7.81 -10.41 -6.35
CA PRO A 260 -9.10 -9.82 -5.95
C PRO A 260 -10.14 -10.92 -5.75
N HIS A 261 -11.07 -10.70 -4.81
CA HIS A 261 -12.20 -11.61 -4.58
C HIS A 261 -13.28 -11.47 -5.66
N ARG A 262 -13.45 -10.26 -6.21
CA ARG A 262 -14.47 -9.93 -7.22
C ARG A 262 -13.86 -9.10 -8.36
N SER A 263 -14.46 -9.17 -9.54
CA SER A 263 -14.04 -8.35 -10.69
C SER A 263 -14.05 -6.85 -10.37
N ALA A 264 -15.09 -6.36 -9.70
CA ALA A 264 -15.19 -4.96 -9.29
C ALA A 264 -14.03 -4.50 -8.39
N ASP A 265 -13.47 -5.41 -7.57
CA ASP A 265 -12.32 -5.09 -6.72
C ASP A 265 -11.03 -4.99 -7.54
N ALA A 266 -10.93 -5.81 -8.60
CA ALA A 266 -9.86 -5.73 -9.60
C ALA A 266 -9.93 -4.44 -10.41
N ASP A 267 -11.13 -4.04 -10.83
CA ASP A 267 -11.37 -2.82 -11.62
C ASP A 267 -10.97 -1.58 -10.82
N ARG A 268 -11.33 -1.52 -9.53
CA ARG A 268 -10.87 -0.44 -8.65
C ARG A 268 -9.35 -0.45 -8.50
N ALA A 269 -8.75 -1.61 -8.25
CA ALA A 269 -7.29 -1.76 -8.16
C ALA A 269 -6.57 -1.31 -9.44
N ALA A 270 -7.18 -1.54 -10.61
CA ALA A 270 -6.63 -1.10 -11.89
C ALA A 270 -6.61 0.43 -12.05
N THR A 271 -7.43 1.16 -11.31
CA THR A 271 -7.44 2.64 -11.29
C THR A 271 -6.53 3.25 -10.24
N ASP A 272 -5.85 2.44 -9.42
CA ASP A 272 -4.90 2.92 -8.42
C ASP A 272 -3.54 3.23 -9.07
N ARG A 273 -3.09 4.48 -8.92
CA ARG A 273 -1.81 4.96 -9.47
C ARG A 273 -0.56 4.28 -8.89
N GLY A 274 -0.67 3.54 -7.78
CA GLY A 274 0.40 2.77 -7.15
C GLY A 274 0.79 1.48 -7.90
N LEU A 275 -0.09 0.95 -8.78
CA LEU A 275 0.16 -0.15 -9.72
C LEU A 275 0.50 -1.53 -9.12
N ILE A 276 0.55 -1.67 -7.80
CA ILE A 276 0.97 -2.92 -7.14
C ILE A 276 -0.19 -3.72 -6.55
N TRP A 277 -1.35 -3.10 -6.35
CA TRP A 277 -2.50 -3.72 -5.68
C TRP A 277 -3.22 -4.72 -6.59
N GLY A 278 -3.69 -5.80 -5.99
CA GLY A 278 -4.46 -6.81 -6.69
C GLY A 278 -5.96 -6.65 -6.53
N GLY A 279 -6.41 -6.15 -5.39
CA GLY A 279 -7.81 -5.86 -5.12
C GLY A 279 -8.01 -4.68 -4.18
N ILE A 280 -9.04 -3.88 -4.48
CA ILE A 280 -9.56 -2.83 -3.61
C ILE A 280 -11.04 -3.11 -3.36
N GLU A 281 -11.30 -3.71 -2.19
CA GLU A 281 -12.64 -4.05 -1.75
C GLU A 281 -13.32 -2.84 -1.11
N VAL A 282 -14.59 -2.62 -1.44
CA VAL A 282 -15.44 -1.62 -0.78
C VAL A 282 -16.64 -2.35 -0.18
N VAL A 283 -16.87 -2.16 1.12
CA VAL A 283 -17.85 -2.90 1.93
C VAL A 283 -18.66 -1.94 2.78
N ALA A 284 -19.98 -2.08 2.76
CA ALA A 284 -20.85 -1.41 3.72
C ALA A 284 -20.73 -2.07 5.10
N VAL A 285 -20.51 -1.25 6.13
CA VAL A 285 -20.31 -1.70 7.51
C VAL A 285 -21.24 -1.01 8.52
N GLY A 286 -22.05 -0.04 8.10
CA GLY A 286 -23.10 0.57 8.93
C GLY A 286 -24.40 0.78 8.19
#